data_AF-A0A2H3BCP1-F1
#
_entry.id   AF-A0A2H3BCP1-F1
#
_cell.length_a   1.000
_cell.length_b   1.000
_cell.length_c   1.000
_cell.angle_alpha   90.00
_cell.angle_beta   90.00
_cell.angle_gamma   90.00
#
_symmetry.space_group_name_H-M   'P 1'
#
loop_
_entity.id
_entity.type
_entity.pdbx_description
1 polymer ?
#
loop_
_entity_poly.entity_id
_entity_poly.type
_entity_poly.pdbx_seq_one_letter_code
_entity_poly.pdbx_strand_id
1 'polypeptide(L)'
;MFLRTVSVAMLVAIAIANTTVRRSEVTALQDAFNNMTQTLLAIQVDYKAFSANIDIDYATAVTDAVRTLDLQVQDAFNAVPNTKQDHVMSDTDGKWACDLYTKGLDTDFAFGEDFISLKHNFQTVNFTSAVCHVFQNLVANSAPFDGKFMAAIPAKYKACIERYYHIAGKELDKVVETYCSEA
;
A
#
# COMPACT_ATOMS: atom_id res chain seq x y z
N MET A 1 -0.41 -6.99 -24.06
CA MET A 1 -0.34 -5.53 -23.81
C MET A 1 0.24 -5.37 -22.42
N PHE A 2 1.38 -4.68 -22.28
CA PHE A 2 2.22 -4.66 -21.07
C PHE A 2 1.48 -4.01 -19.89
N LEU A 3 1.10 -4.79 -18.88
CA LEU A 3 0.67 -4.28 -17.57
C LEU A 3 1.93 -3.86 -16.81
N ARG A 4 2.13 -2.54 -16.71
CA ARG A 4 3.16 -1.96 -15.84
C ARG A 4 2.63 -2.07 -14.41
N THR A 5 3.27 -2.95 -13.65
CA THR A 5 2.95 -3.27 -12.25
C THR A 5 3.16 -2.05 -11.36
N VAL A 6 2.22 -1.86 -10.45
CA VAL A 6 2.04 -0.67 -9.63
C VAL A 6 1.70 -1.13 -8.21
N SER A 7 2.33 -0.54 -7.20
CA SER A 7 2.48 -1.12 -5.87
C SER A 7 2.11 -0.16 -4.75
N VAL A 8 1.16 -0.56 -3.91
CA VAL A 8 0.99 0.01 -2.57
C VAL A 8 0.91 -1.10 -1.55
N ALA A 9 1.83 -1.08 -0.60
CA ALA A 9 1.58 -1.36 0.81
C ALA A 9 2.81 -0.95 1.66
N MET A 10 2.63 -0.78 2.96
CA MET A 10 3.71 -0.51 3.92
C MET A 10 3.29 -0.91 5.32
N LEU A 11 4.17 -1.59 6.06
CA LEU A 11 4.06 -1.71 7.51
C LEU A 11 5.41 -1.43 8.19
N VAL A 12 5.46 -0.39 9.03
CA VAL A 12 6.47 -0.26 10.10
C VAL A 12 5.84 0.28 11.39
N ALA A 13 5.97 -0.47 12.49
CA ALA A 13 5.97 0.11 13.82
C ALA A 13 7.33 0.81 14.05
N ILE A 14 7.38 2.13 13.92
CA ILE A 14 8.61 2.89 14.20
C ILE A 14 8.73 2.98 15.73
N ALA A 15 9.56 2.11 16.33
CA ALA A 15 10.18 2.43 17.60
C ALA A 15 11.16 3.60 17.35
N ILE A 16 10.70 4.84 17.52
CA ILE A 16 11.55 6.02 17.45
C ILE A 16 12.45 6.01 18.68
N ALA A 17 13.58 5.33 18.59
CA ALA A 17 14.71 5.62 19.45
C ALA A 17 15.37 6.90 18.92
N ASN A 18 15.12 8.01 19.63
CA ASN A 18 15.93 9.24 19.74
C ASN A 18 16.81 9.60 18.53
N THR A 19 16.66 10.79 17.96
CA THR A 19 17.24 12.01 18.55
C THR A 19 16.79 13.20 17.71
N THR A 20 16.69 14.37 18.33
CA THR A 20 16.73 15.72 17.73
C THR A 20 17.39 15.77 16.34
N VAL A 21 16.60 15.68 15.28
CA VAL A 21 17.03 15.93 13.90
C VAL A 21 16.02 16.88 13.28
N ARG A 22 16.52 18.04 12.87
CA ARG A 22 16.01 18.94 11.82
C ARG A 22 14.80 18.35 11.08
N ARG A 23 13.63 19.02 11.11
CA ARG A 23 12.43 18.65 10.32
C ARG A 23 12.89 18.12 8.95
N SER A 24 12.75 16.81 8.74
CA SER A 24 12.99 16.24 7.42
C SER A 24 12.02 16.90 6.46
N GLU A 25 12.48 17.21 5.24
CA GLU A 25 11.63 17.80 4.20
C GLU A 25 10.49 16.86 3.77
N VAL A 26 10.53 15.59 4.22
CA VAL A 26 9.53 14.56 3.93
C VAL A 26 8.67 14.17 5.14
N THR A 27 8.56 14.98 6.20
CA THR A 27 7.72 14.66 7.37
C THR A 27 6.28 14.32 6.99
N ALA A 28 5.66 15.06 6.07
CA ALA A 28 4.30 14.76 5.62
C ALA A 28 4.20 13.38 4.92
N LEU A 29 5.25 12.97 4.21
CA LEU A 29 5.32 11.67 3.56
C LEU A 29 5.54 10.56 4.59
N GLN A 30 6.38 10.79 5.59
CA GLN A 30 6.57 9.87 6.72
C GLN A 30 5.25 9.64 7.47
N ASP A 31 4.50 10.70 7.75
CA ASP A 31 3.18 10.62 8.39
C ASP A 31 2.17 9.86 7.51
N ALA A 32 2.17 10.10 6.19
CA ALA A 32 1.31 9.37 5.26
C ALA A 32 1.60 7.85 5.27
N PHE A 33 2.87 7.46 5.27
CA PHE A 33 3.25 6.05 5.35
C PHE A 33 2.93 5.40 6.71
N ASN A 34 3.04 6.15 7.80
CA ASN A 34 2.58 5.70 9.11
C ASN A 34 1.06 5.48 9.12
N ASN A 35 0.27 6.36 8.50
CA ASN A 35 -1.18 6.20 8.39
C ASN A 35 -1.54 4.96 7.56
N MET A 36 -0.90 4.75 6.41
CA MET A 36 -1.09 3.55 5.59
C MET A 36 -0.75 2.27 6.35
N THR A 37 0.34 2.29 7.13
CA THR A 37 0.70 1.19 8.04
C THR A 37 -0.44 0.88 9.02
N GLN A 38 -1.00 1.88 9.70
CA GLN A 38 -2.08 1.65 10.65
C GLN A 38 -3.34 1.11 9.95
N THR A 39 -3.65 1.60 8.76
CA THR A 39 -4.79 1.10 7.99
C THR A 39 -4.59 -0.35 7.53
N LEU A 40 -3.38 -0.76 7.14
CA LEU A 40 -3.09 -2.15 6.81
C LEU A 40 -3.28 -3.09 8.02
N LEU A 41 -2.89 -2.65 9.23
CA LEU A 41 -3.19 -3.40 10.46
C LEU A 41 -4.70 -3.48 10.73
N ALA A 42 -5.43 -2.39 10.51
CA ALA A 42 -6.88 -2.38 10.66
C ALA A 42 -7.55 -3.36 9.69
N ILE A 43 -7.11 -3.39 8.43
CA ILE A 43 -7.61 -4.35 7.44
C ILE A 43 -7.36 -5.79 7.91
N GLN A 44 -6.20 -6.11 8.48
CA GLN A 44 -5.94 -7.45 9.04
C GLN A 44 -6.87 -7.82 10.20
N VAL A 45 -7.27 -6.84 11.01
CA VAL A 45 -8.24 -7.06 12.10
C VAL A 45 -9.64 -7.29 11.54
N ASP A 46 -10.09 -6.43 10.63
CA ASP A 46 -11.41 -6.52 9.99
C ASP A 46 -11.53 -7.80 9.18
N TYR A 47 -10.45 -8.20 8.51
CA TYR A 47 -10.30 -9.45 7.79
C TYR A 47 -10.59 -10.66 8.69
N LYS A 48 -9.96 -10.72 9.87
CA LYS A 48 -10.16 -11.82 10.83
C LYS A 48 -11.59 -11.83 11.36
N ALA A 49 -12.18 -10.66 11.59
CA ALA A 49 -13.57 -10.54 12.02
C ALA A 49 -14.54 -11.05 10.95
N PHE A 50 -14.34 -10.67 9.69
CA PHE A 50 -15.16 -11.14 8.57
C PHE A 50 -14.98 -12.63 8.30
N SER A 51 -13.75 -13.15 8.39
CA SER A 51 -13.51 -14.59 8.26
C SER A 51 -14.24 -15.40 9.33
N ALA A 52 -14.43 -14.85 10.52
CA ALA A 52 -15.16 -15.50 11.61
C ALA A 52 -16.69 -15.31 11.50
N ASN A 53 -17.14 -14.21 10.91
CA ASN A 53 -18.55 -13.82 10.80
C ASN A 53 -18.84 -13.31 9.39
N ILE A 54 -19.32 -14.22 8.54
CA ILE A 54 -19.57 -13.92 7.12
C ILE A 54 -20.91 -13.17 7.00
N ASP A 55 -20.86 -11.85 7.14
CA ASP A 55 -21.99 -10.95 6.90
C ASP A 55 -21.57 -9.67 6.17
N ILE A 56 -22.58 -8.89 5.76
CA ILE A 56 -22.41 -7.70 4.95
C ILE A 56 -21.73 -6.55 5.70
N ASP A 57 -21.91 -6.44 7.01
CA ASP A 57 -21.34 -5.36 7.81
C ASP A 57 -19.82 -5.57 7.93
N TYR A 58 -19.37 -6.79 8.22
CA TYR A 58 -17.93 -7.09 8.24
C TYR A 58 -17.29 -7.03 6.84
N ALA A 59 -17.98 -7.47 5.79
CA ALA A 59 -17.50 -7.30 4.41
C ALA A 59 -17.35 -5.83 4.02
N THR A 60 -18.29 -4.99 4.47
CA THR A 60 -18.24 -3.54 4.28
C THR A 60 -17.06 -2.93 5.02
N ALA A 61 -16.82 -3.31 6.28
CA ALA A 61 -15.70 -2.82 7.08
C ALA A 61 -14.35 -3.10 6.39
N VAL A 62 -14.12 -4.33 5.94
CA VAL A 62 -12.89 -4.68 5.20
C VAL A 62 -12.75 -3.82 3.93
N THR A 63 -13.82 -3.68 3.16
CA THR A 63 -13.79 -2.93 1.88
C THR A 63 -13.58 -1.43 2.09
N ASP A 64 -14.18 -0.85 3.12
CA ASP A 64 -14.01 0.57 3.49
C ASP A 64 -12.61 0.86 4.03
N ALA A 65 -12.00 -0.10 4.74
CA ALA A 65 -10.61 0.01 5.17
C ALA A 65 -9.64 0.00 3.97
N VAL A 66 -9.87 -0.83 2.95
CA VAL A 66 -9.08 -0.78 1.69
C VAL A 66 -9.34 0.54 0.94
N ARG A 67 -10.57 1.05 0.92
CA ARG A 67 -10.85 2.39 0.34
C ARG A 67 -10.12 3.49 1.09
N THR A 68 -10.01 3.40 2.41
CA THR A 68 -9.23 4.33 3.23
C THR A 68 -7.76 4.27 2.86
N LEU A 69 -7.21 3.08 2.64
CA LEU A 69 -5.85 2.91 2.15
C LEU A 69 -5.65 3.61 0.79
N ASP A 70 -6.57 3.43 -0.15
CA ASP A 70 -6.54 4.12 -1.46
C ASP A 70 -6.52 5.65 -1.33
N LEU A 71 -7.31 6.22 -0.42
CA LEU A 71 -7.29 7.66 -0.16
C LEU A 71 -5.94 8.11 0.42
N GLN A 72 -5.37 7.33 1.34
CA GLN A 72 -4.06 7.64 1.93
C GLN A 72 -2.90 7.54 0.92
N VAL A 73 -3.01 6.70 -0.11
CA VAL A 73 -2.06 6.68 -1.23
C VAL A 73 -2.08 7.99 -2.01
N GLN A 74 -3.28 8.54 -2.23
CA GLN A 74 -3.43 9.83 -2.89
C GLN A 74 -2.86 10.97 -2.03
N ASP A 75 -3.05 10.91 -0.71
CA ASP A 75 -2.41 11.84 0.23
C ASP A 75 -0.89 11.71 0.20
N ALA A 76 -0.36 10.49 0.18
CA ALA A 76 1.07 10.22 0.05
C ALA A 76 1.63 10.78 -1.27
N PHE A 77 0.90 10.63 -2.38
CA PHE A 77 1.27 11.23 -3.67
C PHE A 77 1.43 12.75 -3.58
N ASN A 78 0.50 13.41 -2.90
CA ASN A 78 0.56 14.86 -2.68
C ASN A 78 1.74 15.25 -1.77
N ALA A 79 2.12 14.39 -0.83
CA ALA A 79 3.25 14.58 0.08
C ALA A 79 4.62 14.33 -0.56
N VAL A 80 4.72 13.61 -1.69
CA VAL A 80 6.00 13.45 -2.40
C VAL A 80 6.50 14.82 -2.90
N PRO A 81 7.73 15.22 -2.57
CA PRO A 81 8.33 16.47 -3.04
C PRO A 81 8.21 16.62 -4.56
N ASN A 82 7.90 17.85 -5.02
CA ASN A 82 7.80 18.12 -6.44
C ASN A 82 9.19 18.06 -7.10
N THR A 83 9.38 17.10 -7.99
CA THR A 83 10.65 16.87 -8.71
C THR A 83 10.97 17.91 -9.79
N LYS A 84 10.13 18.95 -9.97
CA LYS A 84 10.31 20.00 -10.98
C LYS A 84 11.50 20.95 -10.71
N GLN A 85 12.16 20.83 -9.56
CA GLN A 85 13.34 21.61 -9.18
C GLN A 85 14.38 20.72 -8.48
N ASP A 86 14.87 19.68 -9.14
CA ASP A 86 16.07 18.91 -8.77
C ASP A 86 16.16 18.43 -7.29
N HIS A 87 15.07 18.48 -6.54
CA HIS A 87 15.00 18.05 -5.15
C HIS A 87 14.72 16.57 -5.12
N VAL A 88 15.79 15.83 -5.38
CA VAL A 88 15.94 14.46 -4.90
C VAL A 88 15.93 14.54 -3.37
N MET A 89 15.20 13.62 -2.72
CA MET A 89 15.20 13.50 -1.27
C MET A 89 16.62 13.37 -0.73
N SER A 90 16.84 13.69 0.55
CA SER A 90 18.16 13.53 1.13
C SER A 90 18.56 12.05 1.20
N ASP A 91 19.86 11.80 1.38
CA ASP A 91 20.36 10.44 1.60
C ASP A 91 19.74 9.77 2.85
N THR A 92 19.49 10.55 3.90
CA THR A 92 18.82 10.08 5.12
C THR A 92 17.40 9.61 4.81
N ASP A 93 16.66 10.39 4.01
CA ASP A 93 15.28 10.06 3.63
C ASP A 93 15.23 8.85 2.68
N GLY A 94 16.17 8.78 1.73
CA GLY A 94 16.30 7.61 0.85
C GLY A 94 16.65 6.32 1.61
N LYS A 95 17.50 6.42 2.64
CA LYS A 95 17.78 5.28 3.53
C LYS A 95 16.54 4.86 4.32
N TRP A 96 15.83 5.83 4.90
CA TRP A 96 14.59 5.56 5.62
C TRP A 96 13.58 4.83 4.73
N ALA A 97 13.38 5.30 3.50
CA ALA A 97 12.49 4.66 2.54
C ALA A 97 12.93 3.22 2.22
N CYS A 98 14.21 2.99 1.94
CA CYS A 98 14.72 1.64 1.69
C CYS A 98 14.56 0.70 2.90
N ASP A 99 14.85 1.17 4.13
CA ASP A 99 14.70 0.38 5.35
C ASP A 99 13.23 0.00 5.59
N LEU A 100 12.34 0.93 5.30
CA LEU A 100 10.88 0.80 5.41
C LEU A 100 10.34 -0.24 4.41
N TYR A 101 10.73 -0.17 3.14
CA TYR A 101 10.33 -1.17 2.13
C TYR A 101 10.97 -2.55 2.33
N THR A 102 12.21 -2.61 2.82
CA THR A 102 12.87 -3.91 3.10
C THR A 102 12.17 -4.67 4.21
N LYS A 103 11.64 -3.96 5.23
CA LYS A 103 10.93 -4.55 6.36
C LYS A 103 9.46 -4.87 6.07
N GLY A 104 8.83 -4.17 5.14
CA GLY A 104 7.42 -4.37 4.78
C GLY A 104 7.12 -5.66 4.03
N LEU A 105 8.12 -6.24 3.33
CA LEU A 105 7.96 -7.37 2.40
C LEU A 105 7.10 -8.53 2.95
N ASP A 106 7.34 -8.98 4.17
CA ASP A 106 6.66 -10.18 4.71
C ASP A 106 5.16 -9.94 4.96
N THR A 107 4.75 -8.70 5.22
CA THR A 107 3.35 -8.44 5.60
C THR A 107 2.45 -8.15 4.40
N ASP A 108 3.02 -7.68 3.30
CA ASP A 108 2.26 -7.40 2.07
C ASP A 108 1.91 -8.68 1.31
N PHE A 109 2.76 -9.71 1.42
CA PHE A 109 2.42 -11.06 0.98
C PHE A 109 1.21 -11.63 1.74
N ALA A 110 1.20 -11.46 3.08
CA ALA A 110 0.07 -11.90 3.89
C ALA A 110 -1.22 -11.18 3.48
N PHE A 111 -1.15 -9.87 3.23
CA PHE A 111 -2.30 -9.07 2.81
C PHE A 111 -2.94 -9.58 1.50
N GLY A 112 -2.14 -9.85 0.46
CA GLY A 112 -2.65 -10.35 -0.82
C GLY A 112 -3.25 -11.75 -0.72
N GLU A 113 -2.55 -12.69 -0.07
CA GLU A 113 -3.04 -14.06 0.10
C GLU A 113 -4.30 -14.13 0.98
N ASP A 114 -4.35 -13.31 2.03
CA ASP A 114 -5.51 -13.17 2.90
C ASP A 114 -6.76 -12.85 2.05
N PHE A 115 -6.72 -11.77 1.25
CA PHE A 115 -7.85 -11.42 0.38
C PHE A 115 -8.22 -12.54 -0.59
N ILE A 116 -7.26 -13.15 -1.28
CA ILE A 116 -7.55 -14.25 -2.21
C ILE A 116 -8.33 -15.38 -1.52
N SER A 117 -7.95 -15.72 -0.29
CA SER A 117 -8.61 -16.79 0.48
C SER A 117 -10.06 -16.47 0.86
N LEU A 118 -10.42 -15.19 0.99
CA LEU A 118 -11.78 -14.76 1.33
C LEU A 118 -12.72 -14.58 0.14
N LYS A 119 -12.29 -14.84 -1.10
CA LYS A 119 -13.15 -14.69 -2.29
C LYS A 119 -14.52 -15.34 -2.09
N HIS A 120 -14.57 -16.56 -1.57
CA HIS A 120 -15.82 -17.28 -1.34
C HIS A 120 -16.72 -16.61 -0.27
N ASN A 121 -16.12 -16.06 0.78
CA ASN A 121 -16.87 -15.36 1.83
C ASN A 121 -17.49 -14.08 1.27
N PHE A 122 -16.73 -13.30 0.50
CA PHE A 122 -17.27 -12.13 -0.19
C PHE A 122 -18.32 -12.48 -1.26
N GLN A 123 -18.20 -13.63 -1.94
CA GLN A 123 -19.25 -14.14 -2.84
C GLN A 123 -20.53 -14.44 -2.08
N THR A 124 -20.44 -15.07 -0.90
CA THR A 124 -21.59 -15.43 -0.06
C THR A 124 -22.45 -14.21 0.30
N VAL A 125 -21.83 -13.04 0.45
CA VAL A 125 -22.51 -11.77 0.75
C VAL A 125 -22.65 -10.83 -0.47
N ASN A 126 -22.43 -11.35 -1.69
CA ASN A 126 -22.54 -10.62 -2.96
C ASN A 126 -21.68 -9.34 -3.05
N PHE A 127 -20.49 -9.34 -2.47
CA PHE A 127 -19.61 -8.16 -2.36
C PHE A 127 -18.39 -8.18 -3.29
N THR A 128 -18.18 -9.25 -4.08
CA THR A 128 -17.00 -9.38 -4.94
C THR A 128 -16.81 -8.21 -5.91
N SER A 129 -17.89 -7.66 -6.46
CA SER A 129 -17.82 -6.50 -7.34
C SER A 129 -17.31 -5.25 -6.62
N ALA A 130 -17.69 -5.04 -5.35
CA ALA A 130 -17.21 -3.90 -4.56
C ALA A 130 -15.71 -4.05 -4.25
N VAL A 131 -15.28 -5.26 -3.88
CA VAL A 131 -13.87 -5.58 -3.66
C VAL A 131 -13.05 -5.35 -4.93
N CYS A 132 -13.52 -5.89 -6.07
CA CYS A 132 -12.88 -5.65 -7.37
C CYS A 132 -12.70 -4.16 -7.66
N HIS A 133 -13.76 -3.35 -7.50
CA HIS A 133 -13.69 -1.92 -7.78
C HIS A 133 -12.68 -1.19 -6.89
N VAL A 134 -12.64 -1.50 -5.59
CA VAL A 134 -11.71 -0.86 -4.66
C VAL A 134 -10.26 -1.22 -4.98
N PHE A 135 -9.95 -2.48 -5.30
CA PHE A 135 -8.60 -2.86 -5.68
C PHE A 135 -8.17 -2.30 -7.04
N GLN A 136 -9.08 -2.20 -8.02
CA GLN A 136 -8.81 -1.51 -9.28
C GLN A 136 -8.43 -0.03 -9.06
N ASN A 137 -9.16 0.66 -8.18
CA ASN A 137 -8.85 2.06 -7.84
C ASN A 137 -7.50 2.16 -7.12
N LEU A 138 -7.26 1.29 -6.15
CA LEU A 138 -5.98 1.24 -5.43
C LEU A 138 -4.83 1.07 -6.42
N VAL A 139 -4.89 0.09 -7.32
CA VAL A 139 -3.86 -0.11 -8.36
C VAL A 139 -3.76 1.12 -9.27
N ALA A 140 -4.86 1.71 -9.71
CA ALA A 140 -4.80 2.89 -10.59
C ALA A 140 -4.13 4.10 -9.92
N ASN A 141 -4.39 4.34 -8.63
CA ASN A 141 -3.87 5.49 -7.87
C ASN A 141 -2.45 5.28 -7.34
N SER A 142 -2.07 4.04 -7.11
CA SER A 142 -0.70 3.66 -6.75
C SER A 142 0.29 3.97 -7.88
N ALA A 143 -0.16 3.99 -9.14
CA ALA A 143 0.72 4.10 -10.31
C ALA A 143 1.42 5.45 -10.40
N PRO A 144 0.67 6.58 -10.35
CA PRO A 144 1.30 7.89 -10.31
C PRO A 144 2.10 8.10 -9.03
N PHE A 145 1.70 7.49 -7.91
CA PHE A 145 2.46 7.52 -6.66
C PHE A 145 3.86 6.93 -6.84
N ASP A 146 3.97 5.68 -7.30
CA ASP A 146 5.26 5.01 -7.49
C ASP A 146 6.17 5.78 -8.43
N GLY A 147 5.61 6.25 -9.56
CA GLY A 147 6.37 7.02 -10.54
C GLY A 147 6.94 8.31 -9.93
N LYS A 148 6.13 9.04 -9.17
CA LYS A 148 6.58 10.30 -8.52
C LYS A 148 7.56 10.02 -7.39
N PHE A 149 7.30 9.01 -6.57
CA PHE A 149 8.16 8.63 -5.45
C PHE A 149 9.54 8.16 -5.94
N MET A 150 9.59 7.25 -6.93
CA MET A 150 10.86 6.78 -7.52
C MET A 150 11.67 7.88 -8.22
N ALA A 151 11.01 8.91 -8.73
CA ALA A 151 11.69 10.08 -9.27
C ALA A 151 12.35 10.92 -8.17
N ALA A 152 11.74 10.99 -6.98
CA ALA A 152 12.25 11.72 -5.83
C ALA A 152 13.33 10.97 -5.04
N ILE A 153 13.40 9.64 -5.14
CA ILE A 153 14.37 8.82 -4.39
C ILE A 153 15.80 8.95 -4.96
N PRO A 154 16.85 9.09 -4.12
CA PRO A 154 18.24 9.06 -4.56
C PRO A 154 18.58 7.76 -5.29
N ALA A 155 19.34 7.87 -6.39
CA ALA A 155 19.68 6.75 -7.27
C ALA A 155 20.22 5.52 -6.51
N LYS A 156 21.03 5.73 -5.47
CA LYS A 156 21.64 4.65 -4.67
C LYS A 156 20.63 3.79 -3.87
N TYR A 157 19.41 4.27 -3.65
CA TYR A 157 18.36 3.54 -2.93
C TYR A 157 17.27 2.97 -3.86
N LYS A 158 17.25 3.34 -5.15
CA LYS A 158 16.20 2.92 -6.08
C LYS A 158 16.09 1.40 -6.19
N ALA A 159 17.21 0.70 -6.36
CA ALA A 159 17.22 -0.76 -6.49
C ALA A 159 16.63 -1.49 -5.26
N CYS A 160 16.78 -0.92 -4.06
CA CYS A 160 16.18 -1.46 -2.84
C CYS A 160 14.65 -1.40 -2.89
N ILE A 161 14.10 -0.30 -3.39
CA ILE A 161 12.67 -0.03 -3.45
C ILE A 161 12.03 -0.71 -4.68
N GLU A 162 12.71 -0.76 -5.82
CA GLU A 162 12.23 -1.43 -7.04
C GLU A 162 11.99 -2.93 -6.82
N ARG A 163 12.87 -3.59 -6.06
CA ARG A 163 12.70 -5.00 -5.71
C ARG A 163 11.38 -5.22 -4.96
N TYR A 164 11.03 -4.29 -4.08
CA TYR A 164 9.77 -4.32 -3.34
C TYR A 164 8.57 -4.15 -4.28
N TYR A 165 8.59 -3.13 -5.14
CA TYR A 165 7.48 -2.89 -6.07
C TYR A 165 7.23 -4.06 -7.03
N HIS A 166 8.29 -4.73 -7.47
CA HIS A 166 8.11 -5.90 -8.33
C HIS A 166 7.35 -7.04 -7.64
N ILE A 167 7.52 -7.16 -6.32
CA ILE A 167 6.91 -8.22 -5.51
C ILE A 167 5.48 -7.83 -5.14
N ALA A 168 5.28 -6.68 -4.51
CA ALA A 168 3.97 -6.23 -4.02
C ALA A 168 2.97 -6.02 -5.17
N GLY A 169 3.41 -5.44 -6.29
CA GLY A 169 2.55 -5.24 -7.46
C GLY A 169 1.99 -6.55 -8.02
N LYS A 170 2.77 -7.64 -8.00
CA LYS A 170 2.28 -8.96 -8.44
C LYS A 170 1.19 -9.52 -7.53
N GLU A 171 1.30 -9.30 -6.22
CA GLU A 171 0.27 -9.77 -5.28
C GLU A 171 -1.03 -8.98 -5.44
N LEU A 172 -0.95 -7.66 -5.62
CA LEU A 172 -2.13 -6.84 -5.92
C LEU A 172 -2.78 -7.22 -7.26
N ASP A 173 -1.98 -7.47 -8.30
CA ASP A 173 -2.49 -7.95 -9.58
C ASP A 173 -3.25 -9.28 -9.44
N LYS A 174 -2.74 -10.22 -8.63
CA LYS A 174 -3.44 -11.49 -8.35
C LYS A 174 -4.75 -11.27 -7.59
N VAL A 175 -4.80 -10.33 -6.64
CA VAL A 175 -6.04 -10.00 -5.92
C VAL A 175 -7.06 -9.43 -6.91
N VAL A 176 -6.65 -8.47 -7.75
CA VAL A 176 -7.52 -7.90 -8.80
C VAL A 176 -8.00 -8.99 -9.74
N GLU A 177 -7.12 -9.85 -10.25
CA GLU A 177 -7.51 -10.97 -11.12
C GLU A 177 -8.50 -11.90 -10.42
N THR A 178 -8.26 -12.22 -9.15
CA THR A 178 -9.12 -13.10 -8.35
C THR A 178 -10.53 -12.55 -8.20
N TYR A 179 -10.69 -11.25 -7.95
CA TYR A 179 -11.99 -10.64 -7.69
C TYR A 179 -12.68 -10.05 -8.93
N CYS A 180 -11.93 -9.70 -9.97
CA CYS A 180 -12.42 -9.06 -11.18
C CYS A 180 -12.55 -10.01 -12.38
N SER A 181 -11.97 -11.22 -12.33
CA SER A 181 -12.33 -12.26 -13.30
C SER A 181 -13.78 -12.68 -13.07
N GLU A 182 -14.53 -12.83 -14.17
CA GLU A 182 -15.98 -13.12 -14.16
C GLU A 182 -16.32 -14.24 -13.15
N ALA A 183 -17.31 -13.96 -12.29
CA ALA A 183 -17.85 -14.90 -11.31
C ALA A 183 -18.77 -15.94 -11.98
#